data_AF-A0AAN4ZEW3-F1
#
_entry.id   AF-A0AAN4ZEW3-F1
#
_cell.length_a   1.000
_cell.length_b   1.000
_cell.length_c   1.000
_cell.angle_alpha   90.00
_cell.angle_beta   90.00
_cell.angle_gamma   90.00
#
_symmetry.space_group_name_H-M   'P 1'
#
loop_
_entity.id
_entity.type
_entity.pdbx_description
1 polymer ?
#
loop_
_entity_poly.entity_id
_entity_poly.type
_entity_poly.pdbx_seq_one_letter_code
_entity_poly.pdbx_strand_id
1 'polypeptide(L)'
;YKCKNCDKRFCTTGNRRRHEQTHLEELEARAPYKCDQCEYRCSFSSNLSRHKLTHLDDNDPRKKSYACGTCGKAFSWQRSLHHHKKSHLEENVLKRPFKCDTCGIRFTMMCNMNRHKKKTH
;
A
#
# COMPACT_ATOMS: atom_id res chain seq x y z
N TYR A 1 19.62 1.94 -9.32
CA TYR A 1 20.65 1.34 -8.46
C TYR A 1 20.65 -0.18 -8.58
N LYS A 2 21.69 -0.80 -9.16
CA LYS A 2 21.83 -2.26 -9.34
C LYS A 2 22.31 -2.91 -8.03
N CYS A 3 21.73 -4.06 -7.65
CA CYS A 3 22.22 -4.89 -6.56
C CYS A 3 23.60 -5.49 -6.89
N LYS A 4 24.44 -5.70 -5.87
CA LYS A 4 25.77 -6.30 -6.05
C LYS A 4 25.73 -7.83 -6.20
N ASN A 5 24.73 -8.48 -5.62
CA ASN A 5 24.65 -9.94 -5.52
C ASN A 5 23.61 -10.55 -6.48
N CYS A 6 22.86 -9.73 -7.23
CA CYS A 6 21.90 -10.20 -8.24
C CYS A 6 21.57 -9.11 -9.26
N ASP A 7 20.78 -9.44 -10.28
CA ASP A 7 20.43 -8.49 -11.35
C ASP A 7 19.28 -7.53 -11.03
N LYS A 8 18.74 -7.55 -9.81
CA LYS A 8 17.66 -6.64 -9.41
C LYS A 8 18.12 -5.18 -9.41
N ARG A 9 17.26 -4.30 -9.94
CA ARG A 9 17.46 -2.85 -10.01
C ARG A 9 16.38 -2.12 -9.21
N PHE A 10 16.78 -1.07 -8.51
CA PHE A 10 15.91 -0.27 -7.64
C PHE A 10 15.96 1.21 -8.01
N CYS A 11 14.84 1.92 -7.80
CA CYS A 11 14.72 3.36 -8.06
C CYS A 11 15.45 4.23 -7.03
N THR A 12 15.75 3.71 -5.83
CA THR A 12 16.45 4.46 -4.77
C THR A 12 17.60 3.64 -4.16
N THR A 13 18.61 4.33 -3.63
CA THR A 13 19.74 3.72 -2.90
C THR A 13 19.28 2.98 -1.64
N GLY A 14 18.34 3.56 -0.89
CA GLY A 14 17.77 2.95 0.31
C GLY A 14 17.07 1.63 0.02
N ASN A 15 16.26 1.56 -1.04
CA ASN A 15 15.59 0.31 -1.44
C ASN A 15 16.60 -0.77 -1.86
N ARG A 16 17.68 -0.39 -2.57
CA ARG A 16 18.75 -1.33 -2.92
C ARG A 16 19.49 -1.85 -1.68
N ARG A 17 19.96 -0.97 -0.79
CA ARG A 17 20.69 -1.37 0.44
C ARG A 17 19.88 -2.33 1.29
N ARG A 18 18.59 -2.06 1.40
CA ARG A 18 17.67 -2.94 2.11
C ARG A 18 17.46 -4.28 1.42
N HIS A 19 17.38 -4.29 0.09
CA HIS A 19 17.37 -5.54 -0.64
C HIS A 19 18.68 -6.32 -0.45
N GLU A 20 19.82 -5.65 -0.34
CA GLU A 20 21.11 -6.32 -0.12
C GLU A 20 21.12 -7.15 1.19
N GLN A 21 20.33 -6.77 2.19
CA GLN A 21 20.14 -7.58 3.41
C GLN A 21 19.57 -8.98 3.11
N THR A 22 18.80 -9.16 2.02
CA THR A 22 18.23 -10.48 1.68
C THR A 22 19.28 -11.50 1.23
N HIS A 23 20.48 -11.04 0.89
CA HIS A 23 21.60 -11.89 0.48
C HIS A 23 22.50 -12.30 1.65
N LEU A 24 22.22 -11.82 2.87
CA LEU A 24 22.95 -12.22 4.07
C LEU A 24 22.46 -13.59 4.52
N GLU A 25 23.39 -14.50 4.78
CA GLU A 25 23.11 -15.86 5.27
C GLU A 25 22.65 -15.85 6.73
N GLU A 26 23.24 -14.96 7.53
CA GLU A 26 22.91 -14.81 8.94
C GLU A 26 21.51 -14.22 9.12
N LEU A 27 20.65 -14.94 9.83
CA LEU A 27 19.26 -14.55 10.07
C LEU A 27 19.15 -13.23 10.85
N GLU A 28 20.10 -12.95 11.75
CA GLU A 28 20.17 -11.70 12.53
C GLU A 28 20.47 -10.50 11.65
N ALA A 29 21.40 -10.65 10.72
CA ALA A 29 21.73 -9.58 9.79
C ALA A 29 20.63 -9.36 8.74
N ARG A 30 19.97 -10.43 8.28
CA ARG A 30 18.84 -10.35 7.31
C ARG A 30 17.54 -9.85 7.93
N ALA A 31 17.26 -10.25 9.16
CA ALA A 31 16.02 -9.96 9.87
C ALA A 31 16.32 -9.51 11.33
N PRO A 32 16.92 -8.32 11.49
CA PRO A 32 17.40 -7.84 12.79
C PRO A 32 16.28 -7.54 13.79
N TYR A 33 15.05 -7.34 13.30
CA TYR A 33 13.93 -6.98 14.16
C TYR A 33 13.19 -8.24 14.62
N LYS A 34 13.44 -8.68 15.85
CA LYS A 34 12.78 -9.82 16.51
C LYS A 34 11.59 -9.37 17.36
N CYS A 35 10.52 -10.18 17.36
CA CYS A 35 9.43 -10.03 18.31
C CYS A 35 9.82 -10.56 19.70
N ASP A 36 9.45 -9.81 20.71
CA ASP A 36 9.59 -10.15 22.14
C ASP A 36 8.60 -11.23 22.62
N GLN A 37 7.51 -11.47 21.88
CA GLN A 37 6.43 -12.38 22.29
C GLN A 37 6.40 -13.69 21.49
N CYS A 38 7.18 -13.80 20.41
CA CYS A 38 7.29 -15.02 19.60
C CYS A 38 8.57 -15.02 18.76
N GLU A 39 8.82 -16.10 18.02
CA GLU A 39 10.01 -16.23 17.16
C GLU A 39 9.94 -15.48 15.82
N TYR A 40 8.95 -14.60 15.64
CA TYR A 40 8.84 -13.80 14.41
C TYR A 40 10.00 -12.79 14.30
N ARG A 41 10.61 -12.74 13.10
CA ARG A 41 11.65 -11.77 12.74
C ARG A 41 11.37 -11.14 11.39
N CYS A 42 11.82 -9.90 11.21
CA CYS A 42 11.68 -9.22 9.93
C CYS A 42 12.81 -8.22 9.68
N SER A 43 12.94 -7.79 8.42
CA SER A 43 13.99 -6.86 7.98
C SER A 43 13.65 -5.38 8.19
N PHE A 44 12.46 -5.08 8.73
CA PHE A 44 11.95 -3.72 8.85
C PHE A 44 11.30 -3.49 10.21
N SER A 45 11.69 -2.41 10.90
CA SER A 45 11.05 -1.99 12.15
C SER A 45 9.53 -1.81 12.00
N SER A 46 9.09 -1.21 10.89
CA SER A 46 7.66 -1.02 10.61
C SER A 46 6.89 -2.33 10.49
N ASN A 47 7.53 -3.40 10.00
CA ASN A 47 6.90 -4.72 9.93
C ASN A 47 6.80 -5.34 11.32
N LEU A 48 7.81 -5.15 12.17
CA LEU A 48 7.77 -5.60 13.57
C LEU A 48 6.68 -4.86 14.35
N SER A 49 6.63 -3.52 14.26
CA SER A 49 5.58 -2.72 14.92
C SER A 49 4.17 -3.18 14.52
N ARG A 50 3.97 -3.47 13.23
CA ARG A 50 2.70 -4.04 12.74
C ARG A 50 2.47 -5.46 13.24
N HIS A 51 3.51 -6.30 13.24
CA HIS A 51 3.41 -7.66 13.74
C HIS A 51 3.01 -7.68 15.22
N LYS A 52 3.54 -6.79 16.05
CA LYS A 52 3.13 -6.70 17.47
C LYS A 52 1.63 -6.48 17.66
N LEU A 53 0.95 -5.88 16.67
CA LEU A 53 -0.50 -5.75 16.72
C LEU A 53 -1.21 -7.11 16.65
N THR A 54 -0.62 -8.17 16.08
CA THR A 54 -1.28 -9.49 16.01
C THR A 54 -1.45 -10.14 17.37
N HIS A 55 -0.63 -9.75 18.36
CA HIS A 55 -0.70 -10.25 19.74
C HIS A 55 -1.72 -9.53 20.62
N LEU A 56 -2.30 -8.42 20.14
CA LEU A 56 -3.34 -7.70 20.86
C LEU A 56 -4.69 -8.40 20.72
N ASP A 57 -5.68 -8.05 21.54
CA ASP A 57 -7.07 -8.49 21.34
C ASP A 57 -7.65 -7.92 20.03
N ASP A 58 -8.55 -8.64 19.36
CA ASP A 58 -9.17 -8.21 18.09
C ASP A 58 -10.03 -6.94 18.20
N ASN A 59 -10.47 -6.60 19.42
CA ASN A 59 -11.18 -5.36 19.71
C ASN A 59 -10.25 -4.24 20.17
N ASP A 60 -8.94 -4.49 20.26
CA ASP A 60 -7.99 -3.44 20.62
C ASP A 60 -8.05 -2.29 19.60
N PRO A 61 -8.27 -1.05 20.04
CA PRO A 61 -8.39 0.10 19.14
C PRO A 61 -7.12 0.31 18.29
N ARG A 62 -5.95 -0.12 18.78
CA ARG A 62 -4.69 -0.06 18.03
C ARG A 62 -4.70 -0.99 16.82
N LYS A 63 -5.46 -2.10 16.84
CA LYS A 63 -5.65 -2.99 15.67
C LYS A 63 -6.55 -2.41 14.61
N LYS A 64 -7.32 -1.35 14.89
CA LYS A 64 -8.29 -0.76 13.95
C LYS A 64 -8.03 0.73 13.76
N SER A 65 -6.78 1.09 13.52
CA SER A 65 -6.32 2.49 13.45
C SER A 65 -6.77 3.23 12.19
N TYR A 66 -7.24 2.54 11.15
CA TYR A 66 -7.61 3.16 9.88
C TYR A 66 -9.13 3.19 9.69
N ALA A 67 -9.77 4.29 10.09
CA ALA A 67 -11.21 4.48 9.96
C ALA A 67 -11.62 5.02 8.58
N CYS A 68 -12.76 4.55 8.08
CA CYS A 68 -13.42 5.11 6.92
C CYS A 68 -14.21 6.35 7.33
N GLY A 69 -13.85 7.52 6.82
CA GLY A 69 -14.59 8.76 7.09
C GLY A 69 -16.02 8.78 6.56
N THR A 70 -16.39 7.87 5.64
CA THR A 70 -17.74 7.82 5.06
C THR A 70 -18.71 6.98 5.88
N CYS A 71 -18.26 5.86 6.46
CA CYS A 71 -19.15 4.92 7.17
C CYS A 71 -18.65 4.52 8.57
N GLY A 72 -17.55 5.11 9.06
CA GLY A 72 -16.96 4.82 10.37
C GLY A 72 -16.27 3.45 10.49
N LYS A 73 -16.38 2.58 9.48
CA LYS A 73 -15.77 1.24 9.52
C LYS A 73 -14.25 1.32 9.62
N ALA A 74 -13.68 0.61 10.60
CA ALA A 74 -12.26 0.67 10.90
C ALA A 74 -11.53 -0.60 10.45
N PHE A 75 -10.30 -0.42 9.97
CA PHE A 75 -9.47 -1.46 9.36
C PHE A 75 -8.10 -1.50 10.01
N SER A 76 -7.49 -2.69 10.00
CA SER A 76 -6.13 -2.89 10.50
C SER A 76 -5.05 -2.40 9.56
N TRP A 77 -5.32 -2.37 8.25
CA TRP A 77 -4.35 -1.94 7.25
C TRP A 77 -4.90 -0.81 6.38
N GLN A 78 -4.04 0.17 6.09
CA GLN A 78 -4.34 1.24 5.14
C GLN A 78 -4.74 0.70 3.76
N ARG A 79 -4.12 -0.39 3.29
CA ARG A 79 -4.51 -1.02 2.01
C ARG A 79 -5.95 -1.55 2.04
N SER A 80 -6.37 -2.07 3.18
CA SER A 80 -7.72 -2.60 3.38
C SER A 80 -8.72 -1.47 3.42
N LEU A 81 -8.41 -0.37 4.12
CA LEU A 81 -9.19 0.86 4.07
C LEU A 81 -9.28 1.41 2.64
N HIS A 82 -8.16 1.46 1.90
CA HIS A 82 -8.16 1.95 0.51
C HIS A 82 -9.03 1.09 -0.39
N HIS A 83 -8.96 -0.23 -0.28
CA HIS A 83 -9.83 -1.14 -1.02
C HIS A 83 -11.30 -0.93 -0.62
N HIS A 84 -11.59 -0.84 0.67
CA HIS A 84 -12.93 -0.55 1.15
C HIS A 84 -13.45 0.81 0.64
N LYS A 85 -12.63 1.86 0.59
CA LYS A 85 -13.06 3.14 0.01
C LYS A 85 -13.50 3.01 -1.45
N LYS A 86 -12.94 2.06 -2.20
CA LYS A 86 -13.41 1.77 -3.56
C LYS A 86 -14.82 1.18 -3.57
N SER A 87 -15.25 0.45 -2.55
CA SER A 87 -16.62 -0.06 -2.48
C SER A 87 -17.66 1.04 -2.26
N HIS A 88 -17.26 2.24 -1.84
CA HIS A 88 -18.14 3.41 -1.78
C HIS A 88 -18.26 4.15 -3.11
N LEU A 89 -17.38 3.87 -4.08
CA LEU A 89 -17.45 4.47 -5.39
C LEU A 89 -18.37 3.63 -6.27
N GLU A 90 -19.27 4.28 -7.00
CA GLU A 90 -20.09 3.61 -8.01
C GLU A 90 -19.20 2.90 -9.05
N GLU A 91 -19.66 1.76 -9.57
CA GLU A 91 -18.89 0.95 -10.53
C GLU A 91 -18.43 1.77 -11.76
N ASN A 92 -19.27 2.71 -12.21
CA ASN A 92 -18.97 3.60 -13.32
C ASN A 92 -17.81 4.55 -13.00
N VAL A 93 -17.72 5.04 -11.76
CA VAL A 93 -16.61 5.88 -11.26
C VAL A 93 -15.32 5.07 -11.16
N LEU A 94 -15.41 3.81 -10.73
CA LEU A 94 -14.25 2.92 -10.62
C LEU A 94 -13.68 2.55 -12.00
N LYS A 95 -14.53 2.10 -12.93
CA LYS A 95 -14.10 1.69 -14.27
C LYS A 95 -13.72 2.88 -15.15
N ARG A 96 -14.35 4.03 -14.93
CA ARG A 96 -14.14 5.25 -15.72
C ARG A 96 -13.75 6.40 -14.78
N PRO A 97 -12.51 6.44 -14.27
CA PRO A 97 -12.12 7.41 -13.25
C PRO A 97 -12.06 8.85 -13.77
N PHE A 98 -11.88 9.05 -15.07
CA PHE A 98 -11.69 10.38 -15.65
C PHE A 98 -13.02 10.97 -16.11
N LYS A 99 -13.51 12.03 -15.45
CA LYS A 99 -14.75 12.73 -15.80
C LYS A 99 -14.42 13.98 -16.63
N CYS A 100 -15.20 14.25 -17.68
CA CYS A 100 -15.18 15.55 -18.34
C CYS A 100 -15.92 16.57 -17.47
N ASP A 101 -15.26 17.67 -17.08
CA ASP A 101 -15.87 18.68 -16.21
C ASP A 101 -16.98 19.48 -16.90
N THR A 102 -17.00 19.52 -18.23
CA THR A 102 -17.98 20.28 -19.00
C THR A 102 -19.30 19.52 -19.18
N CYS A 103 -19.26 18.24 -19.58
CA CYS A 103 -20.46 17.45 -19.90
C CYS A 103 -20.70 16.26 -18.96
N GLY A 104 -19.78 15.98 -18.04
CA GLY A 104 -19.91 14.90 -17.06
C GLY A 104 -19.61 13.49 -17.57
N ILE A 105 -19.34 13.30 -18.87
CA ILE A 105 -19.02 11.98 -19.44
C ILE A 105 -17.74 11.43 -18.83
N ARG A 106 -17.77 10.14 -18.48
CA ARG A 106 -16.65 9.43 -17.85
C ARG A 106 -15.90 8.54 -18.84
N PHE A 107 -14.58 8.47 -18.69
CA PHE A 107 -13.66 7.74 -19.55
C PHE A 107 -12.74 6.82 -18.73
N THR A 108 -12.33 5.71 -19.35
CA THR A 108 -11.35 4.76 -18.78
C THR A 108 -9.92 5.30 -18.75
N MET A 109 -9.58 6.23 -19.65
CA MET A 109 -8.24 6.81 -19.78
C MET A 109 -8.28 8.33 -19.87
N MET A 110 -7.29 9.00 -19.24
CA MET A 110 -7.14 10.45 -19.25
C MET A 110 -7.01 11.02 -20.67
N CYS A 111 -6.24 10.35 -21.53
CA CYS A 111 -6.02 10.78 -22.92
C CYS A 111 -7.33 10.82 -23.73
N ASN A 112 -8.26 9.88 -23.49
CA ASN A 112 -9.56 9.84 -24.16
C ASN A 112 -10.46 10.98 -23.70
N MET A 113 -10.50 11.26 -22.39
CA MET A 113 -11.23 12.40 -21.83
C MET A 113 -10.69 13.73 -22.38
N ASN A 114 -9.37 13.92 -22.40
CA ASN A 114 -8.74 15.13 -22.95
C ASN A 114 -9.03 15.32 -24.44
N ARG A 115 -8.98 14.24 -25.22
CA ARG A 115 -9.32 14.26 -26.65
C ARG A 115 -10.79 14.61 -26.86
N HIS A 116 -11.70 14.02 -26.08
CA HIS A 116 -13.11 14.37 -26.11
C HIS A 116 -13.33 15.85 -25.78
N LYS A 117 -12.73 16.34 -24.69
CA LYS A 117 -12.81 17.74 -24.28
C LYS A 117 -12.39 18.67 -25.43
N LYS A 118 -11.23 18.43 -26.05
CA LYS A 118 -10.73 19.25 -27.17
C LYS A 118 -11.55 19.19 -28.47
N LYS A 119 -12.28 18.09 -28.70
CA LYS A 119 -13.03 17.88 -29.95
C LYS A 119 -14.50 18.27 -29.83
N THR A 120 -15.04 18.30 -28.62
CA THR A 120 -16.47 18.48 -28.36
C THR A 120 -16.76 19.80 -27.64
N HIS A 121 -15.76 20.41 -26.99
CA HIS A 121 -15.83 21.66 -26.25
C HIS A 121 -14.64 22.56 -26.59
#